data_AF-M7W7K9-F1
#
_entry.id   AF-M7W7K9-F1
#
_cell.length_a   1.000
_cell.length_b   1.000
_cell.length_c   1.000
_cell.angle_alpha   90.00
_cell.angle_beta   90.00
_cell.angle_gamma   90.00
#
_symmetry.space_group_name_H-M   'P 1'
#
loop_
_entity.id
_entity.type
_entity.pdbx_description
1 polymer ?
#
loop_
_entity_poly.entity_id
_entity_poly.type
_entity_poly.pdbx_seq_one_letter_code
_entity_poly.pdbx_strand_id
1 'polypeptide(L)'
;MGPAVITLFAASILSLISGYIVYSLPKLPGMWVYCWTITIVMWTSCWRQRNELSESIQTKQLVLYWHRENSLSTYIFMFLGVLALGMSVIMGNSIITLSIVCVGLFFILGIAGMLLNKKFKISFSIIFTTLILFFICVCIIIGILFIIQPDYACSFNDYGNSYLLSVTLNETIPKQVISELPWNCWSSSFEFSSQLPPGFYGVSNSDTSSPYIEGTPIKNFPTTTINVYITCVNFVKFYCASITFQTCSNRTSEIDCKQNNCQWNSSLLYCH
;
A
#
# COMPACT_ATOMS: atom_id res chain seq x y z
N MET A 1 -3.31 -24.74 -18.76
CA MET A 1 -1.88 -24.56 -18.46
C MET A 1 -1.01 -25.07 -19.59
N GLY A 2 0.07 -24.35 -19.91
CA GLY A 2 1.01 -24.62 -21.00
C GLY A 2 1.72 -25.98 -20.90
N PRO A 3 2.77 -26.21 -21.70
CA PRO A 3 3.50 -27.47 -21.70
C PRO A 3 3.87 -27.91 -20.29
N ALA A 4 3.65 -29.18 -19.97
CA ALA A 4 3.76 -29.69 -18.60
C ALA A 4 5.13 -29.40 -17.96
N VAL A 5 6.20 -29.47 -18.76
CA VAL A 5 7.57 -29.11 -18.34
C VAL A 5 7.71 -27.61 -18.03
N ILE A 6 7.13 -26.72 -18.85
CA ILE A 6 7.15 -25.27 -18.61
C ILE A 6 6.35 -24.93 -17.35
N THR A 7 5.19 -25.58 -17.17
CA THR A 7 4.35 -25.40 -15.98
C THR A 7 5.09 -25.83 -14.71
N LEU A 8 5.86 -26.93 -14.74
CA LEU A 8 6.71 -27.37 -13.64
C LEU A 8 7.81 -26.35 -13.31
N PHE A 9 8.52 -25.84 -14.33
CA PHE A 9 9.54 -24.81 -14.14
C PHE A 9 8.93 -23.53 -13.56
N ALA A 10 7.80 -23.07 -14.10
CA ALA A 10 7.09 -21.89 -13.61
C ALA A 10 6.60 -22.07 -12.17
N ALA A 11 6.04 -23.24 -11.82
CA ALA A 11 5.62 -23.55 -10.45
C ALA A 11 6.78 -23.53 -9.46
N SER A 12 7.94 -24.06 -9.87
CA SER A 12 9.16 -24.10 -9.05
C SER A 12 9.69 -22.68 -8.81
N ILE A 13 9.83 -21.88 -9.87
CA ILE A 13 10.28 -20.48 -9.76
C ILE A 13 9.29 -19.66 -8.91
N LEU A 14 7.99 -19.82 -9.15
CA LEU A 14 6.98 -19.08 -8.41
C LEU A 14 6.94 -19.47 -6.93
N SER A 15 7.23 -20.73 -6.59
CA SER A 15 7.38 -21.18 -5.20
C SER A 15 8.53 -20.43 -4.51
N LEU A 16 9.70 -20.32 -5.17
CA LEU A 16 10.84 -19.56 -4.66
C LEU A 16 10.50 -18.07 -4.49
N ILE A 17 9.86 -17.46 -5.51
CA ILE A 17 9.41 -16.07 -5.46
C ILE A 17 8.41 -15.86 -4.33
N SER A 18 7.48 -16.79 -4.12
CA SER A 18 6.46 -16.69 -3.06
C SER A 18 7.08 -16.73 -1.66
N GLY A 19 8.11 -17.56 -1.45
CA GLY A 19 8.90 -17.55 -0.21
C GLY A 19 9.69 -16.26 -0.04
N TYR A 20 10.33 -15.77 -1.11
CA TYR A 20 11.10 -14.52 -1.10
C TYR A 20 10.22 -13.30 -0.80
N ILE A 21 9.05 -13.19 -1.41
CA ILE A 21 8.13 -12.07 -1.22
C ILE A 21 7.66 -11.96 0.23
N VAL A 22 7.39 -13.08 0.91
CA VAL A 22 7.01 -13.08 2.33
C VAL A 22 8.13 -12.52 3.19
N TYR A 23 9.38 -12.87 2.89
CA TYR A 23 10.54 -12.39 3.62
C TYR A 23 10.88 -10.91 3.32
N SER A 24 10.91 -10.54 2.05
CA SER A 24 11.33 -9.21 1.60
C SER A 24 10.25 -8.14 1.74
N LEU A 25 8.97 -8.54 1.66
CA LEU A 25 7.83 -7.63 1.72
C LEU A 25 6.83 -8.09 2.80
N PRO A 26 7.26 -8.10 4.09
CA PRO A 26 6.50 -8.61 5.23
C PRO A 26 5.23 -7.78 5.57
N LYS A 27 4.95 -6.71 4.82
CA LYS A 27 3.85 -5.78 5.07
C LYS A 27 2.84 -5.68 3.91
N LEU A 28 2.92 -6.57 2.91
CA LEU A 28 2.00 -6.62 1.77
C LEU A 28 1.22 -7.95 1.72
N PRO A 29 0.31 -8.21 2.68
CA PRO A 29 -0.43 -9.47 2.77
C PRO A 29 -1.25 -9.79 1.52
N GLY A 30 -1.80 -8.79 0.83
CA GLY A 30 -2.52 -8.99 -0.44
C GLY A 30 -1.66 -9.67 -1.51
N MET A 31 -0.38 -9.30 -1.60
CA MET A 31 0.58 -9.94 -2.49
C MET A 31 0.90 -11.38 -2.09
N TRP A 32 0.92 -11.68 -0.81
CA TRP A 32 1.20 -13.05 -0.36
C TRP A 32 0.06 -13.98 -0.71
N VAL A 33 -1.17 -13.56 -0.40
CA VAL A 33 -2.37 -14.33 -0.70
C VAL A 33 -2.42 -14.63 -2.19
N TYR A 34 -2.15 -13.63 -3.04
CA TYR A 34 -2.05 -13.84 -4.48
C TYR A 34 -0.94 -14.83 -4.84
N CYS A 35 0.30 -14.59 -4.41
CA CYS A 35 1.43 -15.45 -4.75
C CYS A 35 1.22 -16.91 -4.31
N TRP A 36 0.71 -17.14 -3.09
CA TRP A 36 0.41 -18.48 -2.59
C TRP A 36 -0.73 -19.13 -3.38
N THR A 37 -1.80 -18.38 -3.67
CA THR A 37 -2.93 -18.91 -4.45
C THR A 37 -2.46 -19.36 -5.83
N ILE A 38 -1.66 -18.55 -6.53
CA ILE A 38 -1.14 -18.94 -7.85
C ILE A 38 -0.17 -20.12 -7.74
N THR A 39 0.70 -20.15 -6.73
CA THR A 39 1.62 -21.28 -6.50
C THR A 39 0.84 -22.58 -6.29
N ILE A 40 -0.22 -22.57 -5.47
CA ILE A 40 -1.09 -23.74 -5.24
C ILE A 40 -1.77 -24.16 -6.55
N VAL A 41 -2.31 -23.21 -7.32
CA VAL A 41 -2.97 -23.49 -8.60
C VAL A 41 -1.99 -24.07 -9.64
N MET A 42 -0.74 -23.58 -9.67
CA MET A 42 0.30 -24.14 -10.54
C MET A 42 0.71 -25.56 -10.13
N TRP A 43 0.83 -25.83 -8.82
CA TRP A 43 1.13 -27.17 -8.33
C TRP A 43 0.00 -28.18 -8.56
N THR A 44 -1.25 -27.77 -8.37
CA THR A 44 -2.42 -28.61 -8.70
C THR A 44 -2.48 -28.93 -10.19
N SER A 45 -2.06 -28.00 -11.05
CA SER A 45 -1.91 -28.27 -12.48
C SER A 45 -0.79 -29.26 -12.80
N CYS A 46 0.40 -29.08 -12.20
CA CYS A 46 1.51 -30.02 -12.38
C CYS A 46 1.11 -31.43 -11.94
N TRP A 47 0.37 -31.55 -10.83
CA TRP A 47 -0.16 -32.81 -10.35
C TRP A 47 -1.12 -33.47 -11.35
N ARG A 48 -2.00 -32.68 -11.98
CA ARG A 48 -2.94 -33.18 -13.00
C ARG A 48 -2.23 -33.63 -14.27
N GLN A 49 -1.13 -32.97 -14.65
CA GLN A 49 -0.30 -33.30 -15.82
C GLN A 49 0.83 -34.29 -15.52
N ARG A 50 0.86 -34.91 -14.31
CA ARG A 50 1.98 -35.76 -13.86
C ARG A 50 2.29 -36.94 -14.79
N ASN A 51 1.28 -37.49 -15.46
CA ASN A 51 1.45 -38.63 -16.36
C ASN A 51 2.19 -38.20 -17.63
N GLU A 52 1.82 -37.06 -18.22
CA GLU A 52 2.51 -36.47 -19.40
C GLU A 52 3.95 -36.04 -19.05
N LEU A 53 4.16 -35.54 -17.84
CA LEU A 53 5.49 -35.23 -17.28
C LEU A 53 6.36 -36.48 -17.16
N SER A 54 5.81 -37.57 -16.61
CA SER A 54 6.52 -38.85 -16.47
C SER A 54 6.87 -39.44 -17.83
N GLU A 55 5.95 -39.40 -18.79
CA GLU A 55 6.18 -39.88 -20.16
C GLU A 55 7.25 -39.03 -20.87
N SER A 56 7.23 -37.70 -20.73
CA SER A 56 8.25 -36.80 -21.32
C SER A 56 9.65 -37.06 -20.75
N ILE A 57 9.75 -37.36 -19.46
CA ILE A 57 11.02 -37.71 -18.81
C ILE A 57 11.53 -39.08 -19.29
N GLN A 58 10.65 -40.07 -19.41
CA GLN A 58 11.00 -41.42 -19.85
C GLN A 58 11.39 -41.48 -21.34
N THR A 59 10.66 -40.77 -22.19
CA THR A 59 10.87 -40.79 -23.64
C THR A 59 11.94 -39.80 -24.11
N LYS A 60 12.41 -38.89 -23.24
CA LYS A 60 13.31 -37.77 -23.56
C LYS A 60 12.81 -36.87 -24.70
N GLN A 61 11.53 -36.96 -25.06
CA GLN A 61 10.92 -36.12 -26.08
C GLN A 61 10.12 -35.01 -25.40
N LEU A 62 10.51 -33.77 -25.66
CA LEU A 62 9.83 -32.59 -25.13
C LEU A 62 8.58 -32.29 -25.96
N VAL A 63 7.42 -32.60 -25.39
CA VAL A 63 6.13 -32.31 -26.00
C VAL A 63 5.70 -30.89 -25.58
N LEU A 64 6.01 -29.90 -26.42
CA LEU A 64 5.71 -28.49 -26.21
C LEU A 64 4.45 -28.08 -26.99
N TYR A 65 3.26 -28.50 -26.53
CA TYR A 65 2.00 -28.01 -27.10
C TYR A 65 1.37 -26.92 -26.25
N TRP A 66 0.98 -25.82 -26.89
CA TRP A 66 0.28 -24.71 -26.24
C TRP A 66 -1.18 -24.68 -26.70
N HIS A 67 -2.10 -25.13 -25.86
CA HIS A 67 -3.54 -24.99 -26.15
C HIS A 67 -4.03 -23.56 -25.91
N ARG A 68 -5.05 -23.14 -26.66
CA ARG A 68 -5.65 -21.80 -26.53
C ARG A 68 -6.20 -21.53 -25.12
N GLU A 69 -6.70 -22.58 -24.46
CA GLU A 69 -7.19 -22.54 -23.07
C GLU A 69 -6.08 -22.20 -22.06
N ASN A 70 -4.83 -22.53 -22.40
CA ASN A 70 -3.66 -22.28 -21.56
C ASN A 70 -3.29 -20.80 -21.55
N SER A 71 -3.33 -20.15 -22.72
CA SER A 71 -3.10 -18.71 -22.83
C SER A 71 -4.13 -17.91 -22.04
N LEU A 72 -5.40 -18.35 -22.06
CA LEU A 72 -6.49 -17.67 -21.38
C LEU A 72 -6.37 -17.76 -19.84
N SER A 73 -5.97 -18.92 -19.33
CA SER A 73 -5.71 -19.10 -17.88
C SER A 73 -4.55 -18.23 -17.38
N THR A 74 -3.42 -18.20 -18.09
CA THR A 74 -2.27 -17.36 -17.71
C THR A 74 -2.65 -15.88 -17.64
N TYR A 75 -3.53 -15.44 -18.53
CA TYR A 75 -4.01 -14.08 -18.57
C TYR A 75 -4.87 -13.69 -17.37
N ILE A 76 -5.80 -14.58 -16.99
CA ILE A 76 -6.61 -14.40 -15.77
C ILE A 76 -5.70 -14.27 -14.54
N PHE A 77 -4.66 -15.09 -14.45
CA PHE A 77 -3.72 -14.99 -13.34
C PHE A 77 -2.94 -13.67 -13.34
N MET A 78 -2.42 -13.24 -14.50
CA MET A 78 -1.75 -11.93 -14.61
C MET A 78 -2.67 -10.77 -14.22
N PHE A 79 -3.93 -10.80 -14.66
CA PHE A 79 -4.94 -9.80 -14.29
C PHE A 79 -5.22 -9.77 -12.78
N LEU A 80 -5.44 -10.94 -12.17
CA LEU A 80 -5.60 -11.05 -10.72
C LEU A 80 -4.36 -10.56 -9.96
N GLY A 81 -3.17 -10.78 -10.50
CA GLY A 81 -1.92 -10.30 -9.91
C GLY A 81 -1.79 -8.79 -9.91
N VAL A 82 -2.17 -8.14 -11.01
CA VAL A 82 -2.21 -6.67 -11.09
C VAL A 82 -3.25 -6.09 -10.15
N LEU A 83 -4.41 -6.73 -10.01
CA LEU A 83 -5.41 -6.31 -9.03
C LEU A 83 -4.91 -6.48 -7.58
N ALA A 84 -4.26 -7.61 -7.27
CA ALA A 84 -3.68 -7.84 -5.94
C ALA A 84 -2.57 -6.83 -5.61
N LEU A 85 -1.72 -6.50 -6.59
CA LEU A 85 -0.74 -5.42 -6.49
C LEU A 85 -1.44 -4.08 -6.22
N GLY A 86 -2.44 -3.71 -7.03
CA GLY A 86 -3.21 -2.49 -6.86
C GLY A 86 -3.83 -2.36 -5.48
N MET A 87 -4.53 -3.41 -5.02
CA MET A 87 -5.13 -3.51 -3.68
C MET A 87 -4.11 -3.37 -2.54
N SER A 88 -2.84 -3.72 -2.79
CA SER A 88 -1.78 -3.64 -1.79
C SER A 88 -1.10 -2.26 -1.72
N VAL A 89 -1.21 -1.43 -2.75
CA VAL A 89 -0.47 -0.15 -2.85
C VAL A 89 -1.37 1.09 -2.95
N ILE A 90 -2.60 0.96 -3.43
CA ILE A 90 -3.59 2.06 -3.47
C ILE A 90 -4.41 1.98 -2.19
N MET A 91 -4.36 3.02 -1.37
CA MET A 91 -5.03 3.05 -0.08
C MET A 91 -6.48 3.53 -0.22
N GLY A 92 -7.37 3.01 0.64
CA GLY A 92 -8.78 3.44 0.69
C GLY A 92 -9.76 2.54 -0.05
N ASN A 93 -10.98 3.01 -0.26
CA ASN A 93 -12.10 2.17 -0.74
C ASN A 93 -12.25 2.17 -2.27
N SER A 94 -11.71 3.16 -2.98
CA SER A 94 -11.74 3.29 -4.44
C SER A 94 -11.09 2.11 -5.12
N ILE A 95 -10.05 1.50 -4.53
CA ILE A 95 -9.43 0.31 -5.11
C ILE A 95 -10.34 -0.92 -5.06
N ILE A 96 -11.22 -1.01 -4.05
CA ILE A 96 -12.26 -2.05 -3.99
C ILE A 96 -13.26 -1.84 -5.13
N THR A 97 -13.76 -0.61 -5.27
CA THR A 97 -14.70 -0.24 -6.35
C THR A 97 -14.08 -0.47 -7.72
N LEU A 98 -12.84 -0.04 -7.94
CA LEU A 98 -12.10 -0.27 -9.17
C LEU A 98 -11.96 -1.77 -9.46
N SER A 99 -11.58 -2.56 -8.46
CA SER A 99 -11.42 -4.01 -8.60
C SER A 99 -12.73 -4.67 -9.04
N ILE A 100 -13.86 -4.30 -8.41
CA ILE A 100 -15.19 -4.81 -8.79
C ILE A 100 -15.53 -4.43 -10.24
N VAL A 101 -15.33 -3.17 -10.62
CA VAL A 101 -15.61 -2.68 -11.98
C VAL A 101 -14.71 -3.38 -13.01
N CYS A 102 -13.41 -3.50 -12.75
CA CYS A 102 -12.46 -4.16 -13.64
C CYS A 102 -12.78 -5.64 -13.80
N VAL A 103 -13.11 -6.36 -12.73
CA VAL A 103 -13.52 -7.78 -12.80
C VAL A 103 -14.82 -7.93 -13.58
N GLY A 104 -15.80 -7.05 -13.35
CA GLY A 104 -17.07 -7.05 -14.09
C GLY A 104 -16.87 -6.83 -15.59
N LEU A 105 -16.10 -5.82 -15.97
CA LEU A 105 -15.76 -5.55 -17.37
C LEU A 105 -14.99 -6.69 -18.01
N PHE A 106 -14.02 -7.27 -17.30
CA PHE A 106 -13.26 -8.41 -17.77
C PHE A 106 -14.15 -9.62 -18.05
N PHE A 107 -15.11 -9.90 -17.17
CA PHE A 107 -16.08 -10.99 -17.33
C PHE A 107 -17.00 -10.76 -18.55
N ILE A 108 -17.52 -9.54 -18.71
CA ILE A 108 -18.36 -9.16 -19.87
C ILE A 108 -17.59 -9.31 -21.17
N LEU A 109 -16.34 -8.80 -21.23
CA LEU A 109 -15.46 -8.93 -22.40
C LEU A 109 -15.16 -10.40 -22.71
N GLY A 110 -14.95 -11.23 -21.68
CA GLY A 110 -14.75 -12.68 -21.83
C GLY A 110 -15.96 -13.37 -22.46
N ILE A 111 -17.18 -13.13 -21.94
CA ILE A 111 -18.42 -13.69 -22.49
C ILE A 111 -18.67 -13.19 -23.92
N ALA A 112 -18.54 -11.89 -24.15
CA ALA A 112 -18.71 -11.30 -25.47
C ALA A 112 -17.72 -11.91 -26.47
N GLY A 113 -16.45 -12.04 -26.10
CA GLY A 113 -15.43 -12.70 -26.92
C GLY A 113 -15.78 -14.15 -27.27
N MET A 114 -16.27 -14.94 -26.30
CA MET A 114 -16.71 -16.31 -26.55
C MET A 114 -17.91 -16.39 -27.51
N LEU A 115 -18.93 -15.54 -27.30
CA LEU A 115 -20.12 -15.50 -28.16
C LEU A 115 -19.77 -15.06 -29.59
N LEU A 116 -18.93 -14.04 -29.73
CA LEU A 116 -18.50 -13.52 -31.02
C LEU A 116 -17.63 -14.53 -31.79
N ASN A 117 -16.74 -15.25 -31.10
CA ASN A 117 -15.98 -16.34 -31.72
C ASN A 117 -16.91 -17.44 -32.25
N LYS A 118 -17.91 -17.85 -31.45
CA LYS A 118 -18.84 -18.93 -31.83
C LYS A 118 -19.77 -18.52 -32.98
N LYS A 119 -20.28 -17.30 -32.98
CA LYS A 119 -21.29 -16.83 -33.94
C LYS A 119 -20.69 -16.28 -35.24
N PHE A 120 -19.56 -15.58 -35.16
CA PHE A 120 -18.97 -14.85 -36.29
C PHE A 120 -17.59 -15.39 -36.71
N LYS A 121 -17.11 -16.48 -36.09
CA LYS A 121 -15.78 -17.08 -36.34
C LYS A 121 -14.64 -16.05 -36.25
N ILE A 122 -14.78 -15.06 -35.36
CA ILE A 122 -13.74 -14.05 -35.13
C ILE A 122 -12.46 -14.75 -34.69
N SER A 123 -11.34 -14.38 -35.32
CA SER A 123 -10.04 -14.94 -34.96
C SER A 123 -9.72 -14.70 -33.48
N PHE A 124 -9.27 -15.75 -32.79
CA PHE A 124 -8.82 -15.67 -31.40
C PHE A 124 -7.73 -14.60 -31.20
N SER A 125 -6.97 -14.27 -32.25
CA SER A 125 -5.97 -13.20 -32.21
C SER A 125 -6.58 -11.82 -31.91
N ILE A 126 -7.77 -11.53 -32.43
CA ILE A 126 -8.46 -10.25 -32.19
C ILE A 126 -8.91 -10.18 -30.73
N ILE A 127 -9.56 -11.23 -30.23
CA ILE A 127 -9.99 -11.34 -28.83
C ILE A 127 -8.79 -11.19 -27.89
N PHE A 128 -7.69 -11.86 -28.23
CA PHE A 128 -6.44 -11.79 -27.48
C PHE A 128 -5.85 -10.37 -27.42
N THR A 129 -5.87 -9.66 -28.55
CA THR A 129 -5.35 -8.28 -28.64
C THR A 129 -6.22 -7.31 -27.81
N THR A 130 -7.55 -7.46 -27.85
CA THR A 130 -8.48 -6.65 -27.05
C THR A 130 -8.27 -6.85 -25.56
N LEU A 131 -8.04 -8.09 -25.11
CA LEU A 131 -7.72 -8.37 -23.72
C LEU A 131 -6.42 -7.68 -23.30
N ILE A 132 -5.34 -7.84 -24.07
CA ILE A 132 -4.04 -7.18 -23.82
C ILE A 132 -4.21 -5.68 -23.63
N LEU A 133 -4.95 -5.03 -24.53
CA LEU A 133 -5.20 -3.60 -24.47
C LEU A 133 -5.94 -3.20 -23.18
N PHE A 134 -6.95 -3.98 -22.77
CA PHE A 134 -7.66 -3.77 -21.51
C PHE A 134 -6.73 -3.83 -20.30
N PHE A 135 -5.82 -4.80 -20.23
CA PHE A 135 -4.88 -4.91 -19.12
C PHE A 135 -3.86 -3.76 -19.08
N ILE A 136 -3.36 -3.33 -20.23
CA ILE A 136 -2.49 -2.14 -20.30
C ILE A 136 -3.24 -0.92 -19.73
N CYS A 137 -4.50 -0.72 -20.11
CA CYS A 137 -5.33 0.35 -19.55
C CYS A 137 -5.49 0.22 -18.02
N VAL A 138 -5.77 -0.98 -17.50
CA VAL A 138 -5.89 -1.20 -16.04
C VAL A 138 -4.58 -0.89 -15.32
N CYS A 139 -3.42 -1.30 -15.85
CA CYS A 139 -2.12 -0.97 -15.29
C CYS A 139 -1.87 0.54 -15.24
N ILE A 140 -2.23 1.27 -16.30
CA ILE A 140 -2.10 2.73 -16.35
C ILE A 140 -2.99 3.38 -15.28
N ILE A 141 -4.25 2.94 -15.15
CA ILE A 141 -5.19 3.47 -14.15
C ILE A 141 -4.65 3.22 -12.73
N ILE A 142 -4.16 2.01 -12.43
CA ILE A 142 -3.56 1.68 -11.13
C ILE A 142 -2.34 2.56 -10.86
N GLY A 143 -1.48 2.79 -11.87
CA GLY A 143 -0.31 3.67 -11.74
C GLY A 143 -0.70 5.11 -11.41
N ILE A 144 -1.72 5.66 -12.06
CA ILE A 144 -2.23 7.01 -11.80
C ILE A 144 -2.82 7.09 -10.39
N LEU A 145 -3.65 6.13 -10.00
CA LEU A 145 -4.26 6.09 -8.66
C LEU A 145 -3.23 5.95 -7.55
N PHE A 146 -2.15 5.19 -7.79
CA PHE A 146 -1.04 5.09 -6.85
C PHE A 146 -0.32 6.42 -6.61
N ILE A 147 -0.21 7.27 -7.64
CA ILE A 147 0.41 8.60 -7.53
C ILE A 147 -0.51 9.58 -6.78
N ILE A 148 -1.81 9.55 -7.09
CA ILE A 148 -2.77 10.53 -6.56
C ILE A 148 -3.22 10.17 -5.14
N GLN A 149 -3.40 8.89 -4.83
CA GLN A 149 -3.99 8.38 -3.58
C GLN A 149 -5.26 9.15 -3.16
N PRO A 150 -6.33 9.12 -3.99
CA PRO A 150 -7.43 10.07 -3.90
C PRO A 150 -8.30 9.97 -2.63
N ASP A 151 -8.29 8.83 -1.96
CA ASP A 151 -9.26 8.53 -0.89
C ASP A 151 -8.74 8.77 0.52
N TYR A 152 -7.49 9.16 0.67
CA TYR A 152 -6.90 9.30 1.99
C TYR A 152 -6.21 10.65 2.17
N ALA A 153 -6.77 11.43 3.09
CA ALA A 153 -6.14 12.60 3.66
C ALA A 153 -5.84 12.28 5.13
N CYS A 154 -4.56 12.31 5.50
CA CYS A 154 -4.16 12.11 6.88
C CYS A 154 -4.35 13.41 7.67
N SER A 155 -4.90 13.33 8.88
CA SER A 155 -5.07 14.47 9.79
C SER A 155 -4.93 14.00 11.25
N PHE A 156 -4.69 14.95 12.15
CA PHE A 156 -4.61 14.71 13.59
C PHE A 156 -5.83 15.29 14.29
N ASN A 157 -6.56 14.50 15.08
CA ASN A 157 -7.73 14.94 15.86
C ASN A 157 -8.70 15.84 15.06
N ASP A 158 -8.84 15.58 13.75
CA ASP A 158 -9.60 16.39 12.78
C ASP A 158 -9.17 17.86 12.64
N TYR A 159 -8.00 18.22 13.15
CA TYR A 159 -7.35 19.49 12.85
C TYR A 159 -6.91 19.54 11.38
N GLY A 160 -6.84 20.76 10.86
CA GLY A 160 -6.34 21.01 9.51
C GLY A 160 -4.86 20.65 9.34
N ASN A 161 -4.37 20.82 8.11
CA ASN A 161 -3.01 20.46 7.67
C ASN A 161 -1.87 21.20 8.41
N SER A 162 -2.18 22.22 9.20
CA SER A 162 -1.22 22.91 10.06
C SER A 162 -1.88 23.42 11.33
N TYR A 163 -1.27 23.16 12.48
CA TYR A 163 -1.75 23.67 13.76
C TYR A 163 -0.60 23.94 14.73
N LEU A 164 -0.87 24.85 15.67
CA LEU A 164 0.06 25.21 16.72
C LEU A 164 -0.27 24.38 17.97
N LEU A 165 0.72 23.66 18.47
CA LEU A 165 0.66 22.95 19.73
C LEU A 165 1.36 23.80 20.79
N SER A 166 0.57 24.46 21.63
CA SER A 166 1.08 25.17 22.80
C SER A 166 1.43 24.15 23.88
N VAL A 167 2.67 24.22 24.35
CA VAL A 167 3.28 23.22 25.22
C VAL A 167 3.60 23.82 26.57
N THR A 168 2.93 23.33 27.60
CA THR A 168 3.26 23.61 29.00
C THR A 168 4.33 22.62 29.47
N LEU A 169 5.35 23.12 30.17
CA LEU A 169 6.39 22.26 30.76
C LEU A 169 5.86 21.43 31.92
N ASN A 170 6.39 20.22 32.09
CA ASN A 170 6.04 19.24 33.14
C ASN A 170 4.59 18.75 33.11
N GLU A 171 3.84 19.05 32.05
CA GLU A 171 2.49 18.54 31.83
C GLU A 171 2.49 17.61 30.62
N THR A 172 1.79 16.48 30.73
CA THR A 172 1.60 15.58 29.61
C THR A 172 0.64 16.20 28.63
N ILE A 173 1.12 16.45 27.40
CA ILE A 173 0.29 17.02 26.34
C ILE A 173 -0.72 15.96 25.88
N PRO A 174 -1.99 16.34 25.64
CA PRO A 174 -2.99 15.42 25.10
C PRO A 174 -2.49 14.73 23.83
N LYS A 175 -2.79 13.43 23.71
CA LYS A 175 -2.39 12.63 22.56
C LYS A 175 -2.87 13.29 21.27
N GLN A 176 -1.95 13.52 20.35
CA GLN A 176 -2.26 13.91 18.99
C GLN A 176 -2.46 12.62 18.20
N VAL A 177 -3.72 12.21 18.03
CA VAL A 177 -4.07 10.92 17.42
C VAL A 177 -4.39 11.13 15.94
N ILE A 178 -3.91 10.24 15.08
CA ILE A 178 -4.32 10.24 13.67
C ILE A 178 -5.78 9.78 13.59
N SER A 179 -6.63 10.58 12.95
CA SER A 179 -8.08 10.38 12.95
C SER A 179 -8.49 9.00 12.45
N GLU A 180 -7.97 8.54 11.32
CA GLU A 180 -8.24 7.20 10.79
C GLU A 180 -7.10 6.76 9.88
N LEU A 181 -6.80 5.45 9.85
CA LEU A 181 -5.88 4.86 8.87
C LEU A 181 -6.70 4.14 7.78
N PRO A 182 -6.22 4.09 6.52
CA PRO A 182 -6.86 3.28 5.49
C PRO A 182 -6.94 1.81 5.93
N TRP A 183 -8.04 1.13 5.58
CA TRP A 183 -8.28 -0.27 5.95
C TRP A 183 -7.17 -1.24 5.48
N ASN A 184 -6.46 -0.90 4.41
CA ASN A 184 -5.34 -1.66 3.85
C ASN A 184 -3.96 -1.12 4.24
N CYS A 185 -3.88 -0.19 5.21
CA CYS A 185 -2.63 0.21 5.85
C CYS A 185 -2.23 -0.81 6.94
N TRP A 186 -1.88 -2.03 6.54
CA TRP A 186 -1.59 -3.15 7.46
C TRP A 186 -0.38 -2.94 8.37
N SER A 187 0.46 -1.94 8.07
CA SER A 187 1.51 -1.51 8.98
C SER A 187 1.72 -0.02 8.78
N SER A 188 1.95 0.70 9.87
CA SER A 188 2.19 2.13 9.85
C SER A 188 3.46 2.50 10.61
N SER A 189 4.11 3.57 10.18
CA SER A 189 5.25 4.16 10.89
C SER A 189 5.27 5.66 10.68
N PHE A 190 5.65 6.40 11.71
CA PHE A 190 5.87 7.84 11.58
C PHE A 190 7.18 8.14 10.83
N GLU A 191 7.14 9.18 10.03
CA GLU A 191 8.31 9.81 9.44
C GLU A 191 8.20 11.32 9.66
N PHE A 192 9.26 11.93 10.18
CA PHE A 192 9.28 13.34 10.56
C PHE A 192 10.30 14.08 9.70
N SER A 193 10.00 15.32 9.29
CA SER A 193 10.97 16.17 8.57
C SER A 193 12.22 16.49 9.38
N SER A 194 12.10 16.46 10.71
CA SER A 194 13.14 16.75 11.68
C SER A 194 12.89 15.96 12.97
N GLN A 195 13.89 15.90 13.84
CA GLN A 195 13.73 15.27 15.15
C GLN A 195 12.63 15.99 15.95
N LEU A 196 11.76 15.20 16.59
CA LEU A 196 10.78 15.73 17.53
C LEU A 196 11.47 16.49 18.67
N PRO A 197 10.82 17.52 19.25
CA PRO A 197 11.39 18.23 20.37
C PRO A 197 11.61 17.29 21.57
N PRO A 198 12.60 17.59 22.44
CA PRO A 198 12.89 16.75 23.59
C PRO A 198 11.66 16.49 24.46
N GLY A 199 11.38 15.22 24.73
CA GLY A 199 10.22 14.79 25.53
C GLY A 199 8.99 14.36 24.72
N PHE A 200 9.00 14.53 23.39
CA PHE A 200 7.96 14.00 22.49
C PHE A 200 8.41 12.70 21.81
N TYR A 201 7.46 11.80 21.58
CA TYR A 201 7.65 10.57 20.81
C TYR A 201 6.39 10.19 20.04
N GLY A 202 6.58 9.51 18.92
CA GLY A 202 5.50 8.94 18.11
C GLY A 202 5.32 7.46 18.40
N VAL A 203 4.06 7.04 18.57
CA VAL A 203 3.66 5.64 18.75
C VAL A 203 2.87 5.21 17.52
N SER A 204 3.44 4.34 16.69
CA SER A 204 2.82 3.89 15.43
C SER A 204 2.28 2.45 15.48
N ASN A 205 2.67 1.67 16.48
CA ASN A 205 2.27 0.27 16.64
C ASN A 205 1.54 0.09 17.97
N SER A 206 0.22 0.14 17.92
CA SER A 206 -0.58 -0.55 18.92
C SER A 206 -1.71 -1.27 18.20
N ASP A 207 -1.81 -2.59 18.40
CA ASP A 207 -2.86 -3.42 17.80
C ASP A 207 -4.29 -2.97 18.20
N THR A 208 -4.38 -2.02 19.14
CA THR A 208 -5.62 -1.56 19.78
C THR A 208 -5.89 -0.07 19.66
N SER A 209 -4.98 0.75 19.10
CA SER A 209 -5.23 2.19 18.94
C SER A 209 -4.54 2.81 17.74
N SER A 210 -5.17 3.85 17.17
CA SER A 210 -4.63 4.64 16.07
C SER A 210 -3.28 5.25 16.44
N PRO A 211 -2.35 5.41 15.49
CA PRO A 211 -1.06 6.04 15.74
C PRO A 211 -1.22 7.42 16.34
N TYR A 212 -0.35 7.76 17.29
CA TYR A 212 -0.41 9.04 17.99
C TYR A 212 0.96 9.59 18.35
N ILE A 213 1.03 10.90 18.60
CA ILE A 213 2.18 11.59 19.15
C ILE A 213 1.81 12.05 20.57
N GLU A 214 2.69 11.78 21.53
CA GLU A 214 2.54 12.27 22.90
C GLU A 214 3.90 12.70 23.46
N GLY A 215 3.87 13.42 24.58
CA GLY A 215 5.09 13.86 25.22
C GLY A 215 4.88 14.60 26.53
N THR A 216 5.92 14.61 27.36
CA THR A 216 5.99 15.41 28.59
C THR A 216 7.32 16.17 28.59
N PRO A 217 7.34 17.40 28.05
CA PRO A 217 8.57 18.17 27.92
C PRO A 217 8.98 18.80 29.25
N ILE A 218 10.25 18.63 29.60
CA ILE A 218 10.82 19.06 30.89
C ILE A 218 11.58 20.39 30.76
N LYS A 219 12.05 20.72 29.54
CA LYS A 219 12.86 21.90 29.27
C LYS A 219 12.29 22.69 28.09
N ASN A 220 12.50 24.00 28.12
CA ASN A 220 12.20 24.89 27.00
C ASN A 220 13.03 24.48 25.77
N PHE A 221 12.40 24.57 24.60
CA PHE A 221 12.99 24.29 23.30
C PHE A 221 12.57 25.38 22.31
N PRO A 222 13.35 25.65 21.25
CA PRO A 222 12.98 26.66 20.25
C PRO A 222 11.69 26.25 19.53
N THR A 223 10.86 27.23 19.19
CA THR A 223 9.64 27.05 18.40
C THR A 223 10.02 26.39 17.08
N THR A 224 9.51 25.18 16.88
CA THR A 224 9.90 24.32 15.76
C THR A 224 8.66 23.80 15.06
N THR A 225 8.66 23.92 13.73
CA THR A 225 7.61 23.38 12.88
C THR A 225 8.11 22.08 12.27
N ILE A 226 7.36 21.01 12.48
CA ILE A 226 7.71 19.66 12.03
C ILE A 226 6.60 19.15 11.12
N ASN A 227 6.97 18.75 9.91
CA ASN A 227 6.07 18.05 9.01
C ASN A 227 6.04 16.57 9.41
N VAL A 228 4.84 16.09 9.69
CA VAL A 228 4.58 14.72 10.08
C VAL A 228 4.00 13.97 8.91
N TYR A 229 4.61 12.83 8.61
CA TYR A 229 4.17 11.88 7.62
C TYR A 229 3.87 10.55 8.27
N ILE A 230 2.90 9.84 7.71
CA ILE A 230 2.68 8.42 8.02
C ILE A 230 3.01 7.58 6.81
N THR A 231 3.82 6.56 7.03
CA THR A 231 4.23 5.60 6.01
C THR A 231 3.46 4.31 6.21
N CYS A 232 2.59 3.99 5.26
CA CYS A 232 1.86 2.72 5.18
C CYS A 232 2.66 1.70 4.36
N VAL A 233 2.64 0.44 4.81
CA VAL A 233 3.28 -0.71 4.15
C VAL A 233 4.76 -0.49 3.75
N ASN A 234 5.45 0.46 4.39
CA ASN A 234 6.80 0.97 4.09
C ASN A 234 7.00 1.70 2.74
N PHE A 235 5.98 1.79 1.88
CA PHE A 235 6.13 2.38 0.54
C PHE A 235 5.28 3.62 0.32
N VAL A 236 4.10 3.67 0.93
CA VAL A 236 3.13 4.74 0.66
C VAL A 236 3.21 5.77 1.77
N LYS A 237 3.66 6.98 1.45
CA LYS A 237 3.82 8.07 2.40
C LYS A 237 2.69 9.07 2.27
N PHE A 238 2.10 9.42 3.40
CA PHE A 238 1.05 10.42 3.49
C PHE A 238 1.49 11.57 4.36
N TYR A 239 1.33 12.78 3.87
CA TYR A 239 1.45 13.98 4.68
C TYR A 239 0.22 14.11 5.60
N CYS A 240 0.45 14.28 6.90
CA CYS A 240 -0.62 14.41 7.89
C CYS A 240 -0.81 15.87 8.33
N ALA A 241 0.24 16.46 8.90
CA ALA A 241 0.17 17.84 9.37
C ALA A 241 1.55 18.46 9.53
N SER A 242 1.58 19.79 9.54
CA SER A 242 2.70 20.59 10.00
C SER A 242 2.38 21.06 11.42
N ILE A 243 3.07 20.49 12.41
CA ILE A 243 2.85 20.79 13.83
C ILE A 243 3.91 21.80 14.26
N THR A 244 3.46 22.98 14.69
CA THR A 244 4.35 23.98 15.30
C THR A 244 4.33 23.79 16.81
N PHE A 245 5.42 23.26 17.37
CA PHE A 245 5.60 23.11 18.80
C PHE A 245 6.14 24.41 19.38
N GLN A 246 5.42 24.98 20.34
CA GLN A 246 5.79 26.24 20.98
C GLN A 246 5.77 26.10 22.50
N THR A 247 6.85 26.54 23.16
CA THR A 247 6.93 26.66 24.62
C THR A 247 7.09 28.13 25.00
N CYS A 248 6.12 28.68 25.73
CA CYS A 248 6.17 30.05 26.22
C CYS A 248 6.37 30.12 27.75
N SER A 249 5.91 29.09 28.47
CA SER A 249 5.98 29.00 29.93
C SER A 249 7.43 28.99 30.44
N ASN A 250 7.67 29.59 31.61
CA ASN A 250 8.95 29.59 32.33
C ASN A 250 10.15 30.18 31.57
N ARG A 251 9.93 31.01 30.53
CA ARG A 251 11.00 31.83 29.93
C ARG A 251 11.18 33.11 30.74
N THR A 252 12.41 33.35 31.18
CA THR A 252 12.77 34.46 32.08
C THR A 252 13.34 35.68 31.35
N SER A 253 13.62 35.57 30.05
CA SER A 253 14.19 36.65 29.23
C SER A 253 13.19 37.13 28.18
N GLU A 254 12.99 38.45 28.10
CA GLU A 254 12.15 39.09 27.08
C GLU A 254 12.61 38.74 25.66
N ILE A 255 13.94 38.68 25.45
CA ILE A 255 14.54 38.37 24.15
C ILE A 255 14.20 36.92 23.75
N ASP A 256 14.37 35.98 24.68
CA ASP A 256 14.08 34.55 24.45
C ASP A 256 12.57 34.28 24.25
N CYS A 257 11.72 35.03 24.97
CA CYS A 257 10.27 34.99 24.80
C CYS A 257 9.84 35.46 23.40
N LYS A 258 10.32 36.63 22.97
CA LYS A 258 9.99 37.21 21.65
C LYS A 258 10.55 36.37 20.50
N GLN A 259 11.74 35.80 20.66
CA GLN A 259 12.34 34.88 19.67
C GLN A 259 11.52 33.60 19.47
N ASN A 260 10.70 33.20 20.46
CA ASN A 260 9.81 32.05 20.36
C ASN A 260 8.39 32.38 19.90
N ASN A 261 8.15 33.60 19.39
CA ASN A 261 6.83 34.10 19.01
C ASN A 261 5.80 34.09 20.15
N CYS A 262 6.28 34.23 21.39
CA CYS A 262 5.45 34.37 22.58
C CYS A 262 5.27 35.86 22.94
N GLN A 263 4.25 36.18 23.73
CA GLN A 263 3.97 37.52 24.22
C GLN A 263 4.61 37.75 25.59
N TRP A 264 5.46 38.78 25.68
CA TRP A 264 6.10 39.16 26.95
C TRP A 264 5.21 40.13 27.74
N ASN A 265 4.93 39.81 29.00
CA ASN A 265 4.27 40.72 29.93
C ASN A 265 5.33 41.48 30.75
N SER A 266 5.57 42.74 30.38
CA SER A 266 6.56 43.61 31.04
C SER A 266 6.22 43.96 32.49
N SER A 267 4.93 43.92 32.87
CA SER A 267 4.49 44.31 34.22
C SER A 267 4.72 43.21 35.25
N LEU A 268 4.65 41.95 34.81
CA LEU A 268 4.74 40.78 35.67
C LEU A 268 5.99 39.93 35.39
N LEU A 269 6.86 40.39 34.47
CA LEU A 269 8.14 39.78 34.11
C LEU A 269 8.01 38.28 33.74
N TYR A 270 6.96 37.92 33.01
CA TYR A 270 6.76 36.55 32.51
C TYR A 270 6.34 36.52 31.04
N CYS A 271 6.59 35.38 30.41
CA CYS A 271 6.27 35.07 29.02
C CYS A 271 4.98 34.24 28.91
N HIS A 272 4.10 34.59 27.98
CA HIS A 272 2.84 33.90 27.66
C HIS A 272 2.80 33.48 26.19
#